data_AF-A0A7Y8EZT3-F1
#
_entry.id   AF-A0A7Y8EZT3-F1
#
_cell.length_a   1.000
_cell.length_b   1.000
_cell.length_c   1.000
_cell.angle_alpha   90.00
_cell.angle_beta   90.00
_cell.angle_gamma   90.00
#
_symmetry.space_group_name_H-M   'P 1'
#
loop_
_entity.id
_entity.type
_entity.pdbx_description
1 polymer ?
#
loop_
_entity_poly.entity_id
_entity_poly.type
_entity_poly.pdbx_seq_one_letter_code
_entity_poly.pdbx_strand_id
1 'polypeptide(L)'
;DYAHDGHYWKFPLTAAVPKPLQKDHPRIWVAARDPGTFDWAVGIGANILSTPLSLPAAEIAVLGEKFNKAVADNPHVPRPRFMMQRRTCVYANPQDWQVPVQHSMDFGRAFENLLQNVGTVHNG
;
A
#
# COMPACT_ATOMS: atom_id res chain seq x y z
N ASP A 1 4.97 28.59 4.31
CA ASP A 1 5.98 28.21 3.28
C ASP A 1 7.01 27.29 3.90
N TYR A 2 7.81 26.61 3.09
CA TYR A 2 8.82 25.67 3.59
C TYR A 2 10.09 25.75 2.73
N ALA A 3 11.25 25.75 3.38
CA ALA A 3 12.55 25.57 2.76
C ALA A 3 13.10 24.23 3.24
N HIS A 4 13.80 23.51 2.38
CA HIS A 4 14.36 22.20 2.72
C HIS A 4 15.86 22.15 2.41
N ASP A 5 16.64 21.70 3.38
CA ASP A 5 18.06 21.41 3.22
C ASP A 5 18.33 19.99 3.75
N GLY A 6 18.06 19.00 2.89
CA GLY A 6 18.18 17.59 3.20
C GLY A 6 19.25 16.92 2.36
N HIS A 7 19.59 15.67 2.72
CA HIS A 7 20.58 14.88 2.00
C HIS A 7 20.18 14.58 0.55
N TYR A 8 18.91 14.21 0.32
CA TYR A 8 18.40 13.83 -1.01
C TYR A 8 17.77 15.00 -1.78
N TRP A 9 17.25 16.00 -1.07
CA TRP A 9 16.53 17.12 -1.67
C TRP A 9 16.97 18.44 -1.02
N LYS A 10 17.12 19.47 -1.84
CA LYS A 10 17.43 20.83 -1.37
C LYS A 10 16.69 21.84 -2.25
N PHE A 11 15.85 22.66 -1.64
CA PHE A 11 15.11 23.70 -2.37
C PHE A 11 14.89 24.94 -1.50
N PRO A 12 14.87 26.13 -2.11
CA PRO A 12 14.69 27.40 -1.40
C PRO A 12 13.26 27.53 -0.84
N LEU A 13 13.01 28.58 -0.07
CA LEU A 13 11.69 28.85 0.48
C LEU A 13 10.63 28.85 -0.62
N THR A 14 9.70 27.90 -0.54
CA THR A 14 8.68 27.67 -1.57
C THR A 14 7.28 27.66 -0.95
N ALA A 15 6.33 28.31 -1.63
CA ALA A 15 4.93 28.34 -1.24
C ALA A 15 4.12 27.27 -2.00
N ALA A 16 3.54 26.32 -1.27
CA ALA A 16 2.52 25.44 -1.82
C ALA A 16 1.14 26.10 -1.70
N VAL A 17 0.60 26.61 -2.80
CA VAL A 17 -0.72 27.27 -2.85
C VAL A 17 -1.57 26.72 -4.01
N PRO A 18 -2.88 26.51 -3.80
CA PRO A 18 -3.62 26.66 -2.55
C PRO A 18 -3.28 25.55 -1.53
N LYS A 19 -3.63 25.77 -0.25
CA LYS A 19 -3.48 24.73 0.79
C LYS A 19 -4.59 23.67 0.66
N PRO A 20 -4.34 22.41 1.05
CA PRO A 20 -5.38 21.40 1.12
C PRO A 20 -6.52 21.82 2.06
N LEU A 21 -7.74 21.38 1.73
CA LEU A 21 -8.93 21.62 2.56
C LEU A 21 -8.87 20.85 3.89
N GLN A 22 -8.27 19.66 3.90
CA GLN A 22 -8.18 18.81 5.08
C GLN A 22 -7.25 19.41 6.14
N LYS A 23 -7.66 19.31 7.42
CA LYS A 23 -6.88 19.73 8.58
C LYS A 23 -6.43 18.54 9.43
N ASP A 24 -5.23 18.53 9.99
CA ASP A 24 -4.14 19.50 9.76
C ASP A 24 -3.40 19.29 8.43
N HIS A 25 -3.54 18.09 7.84
CA HIS A 25 -3.06 17.75 6.51
C HIS A 25 -3.92 16.62 5.92
N PRO A 26 -3.83 16.35 4.61
CA PRO A 26 -4.45 15.16 4.02
C PRO A 26 -3.93 13.89 4.68
N ARG A 27 -4.78 12.86 4.78
CA ARG A 27 -4.34 11.54 5.27
C ARG A 27 -3.34 10.94 4.30
N ILE A 28 -2.13 10.69 4.80
CA ILE A 28 -1.08 10.00 4.05
C ILE A 28 -1.25 8.50 4.24
N TRP A 29 -1.04 7.75 3.16
CA TRP A 29 -1.06 6.29 3.14
C TRP A 29 0.23 5.78 2.51
N VAL A 30 0.82 4.75 3.11
CA VAL A 30 2.01 4.07 2.60
C VAL A 30 1.68 2.62 2.27
N ALA A 31 2.09 2.19 1.08
CA ALA A 31 2.06 0.78 0.67
C ALA A 31 3.16 0.01 1.40
N ALA A 32 2.78 -0.91 2.28
CA ALA A 32 3.74 -1.66 3.11
C ALA A 32 3.46 -3.17 3.10
N ARG A 33 4.54 -3.95 3.15
CA ARG A 33 4.52 -5.43 3.33
C ARG A 33 5.69 -5.93 4.19
N ASP A 34 6.82 -5.24 4.08
CA ASP A 34 8.03 -5.51 4.85
C ASP A 34 7.95 -4.87 6.26
N PRO A 35 8.39 -5.57 7.33
CA PRO A 35 8.37 -5.05 8.70
C PRO A 35 9.03 -3.67 8.87
N GLY A 36 10.15 -3.39 8.21
CA GLY A 36 10.82 -2.10 8.31
C GLY A 36 10.01 -0.97 7.66
N THR A 37 9.28 -1.27 6.59
CA THR A 37 8.36 -0.30 5.97
C THR A 37 7.15 -0.03 6.88
N PHE A 38 6.63 -1.05 7.55
CA PHE A 38 5.55 -0.87 8.54
C PHE A 38 6.02 0.03 9.68
N ASP A 39 7.18 -0.26 10.27
CA ASP A 39 7.72 0.50 11.40
C ASP A 39 7.95 1.97 11.03
N TRP A 40 8.65 2.23 9.92
CA TRP A 40 8.88 3.58 9.43
C TRP A 40 7.57 4.34 9.15
N ALA A 41 6.64 3.72 8.42
CA ALA A 41 5.39 4.39 8.02
C ALA A 41 4.50 4.69 9.23
N VAL A 42 4.41 3.78 10.19
CA VAL A 42 3.69 4.01 11.45
C VAL A 42 4.39 5.09 12.27
N GLY A 43 5.73 5.05 12.38
CA GLY A 43 6.51 6.03 13.13
C GLY A 43 6.33 7.48 12.64
N ILE A 44 6.11 7.68 11.34
CA ILE A 44 5.80 9.02 10.78
C ILE A 44 4.30 9.38 10.81
N GLY A 45 3.44 8.54 11.39
CA GLY A 45 2.00 8.77 11.48
C GLY A 45 1.21 8.49 10.19
N ALA A 46 1.77 7.74 9.24
CA ALA A 46 1.05 7.36 8.03
C ALA A 46 0.08 6.19 8.29
N ASN A 47 -1.01 6.16 7.52
CA ASN A 47 -1.87 4.98 7.45
C ASN A 47 -1.22 3.93 6.55
N ILE A 48 -1.60 2.68 6.74
CA ILE A 48 -1.04 1.57 5.98
C ILE A 48 -2.06 1.02 4.98
N LEU A 49 -1.60 0.84 3.74
CA LEU A 49 -2.26 -0.03 2.76
C LEU A 49 -1.37 -1.24 2.49
N SER A 50 -1.95 -2.44 2.51
CA SER A 50 -1.23 -3.68 2.20
C SER A 50 -2.00 -4.54 1.21
N THR A 51 -1.29 -5.48 0.60
CA THR A 51 -1.85 -6.48 -0.29
C THR A 51 -1.15 -7.82 -0.04
N PRO A 52 -1.89 -8.93 0.06
CA PRO A 52 -1.28 -10.26 0.16
C PRO A 52 -0.75 -10.75 -1.21
N LEU A 53 -0.96 -9.98 -2.29
CA LEU A 53 -0.70 -10.39 -3.67
C LEU A 53 -1.35 -11.74 -4.00
N SER A 54 -0.55 -12.71 -4.46
CA SER A 54 -0.94 -14.08 -4.81
C SER A 54 -0.89 -15.04 -3.62
N LEU A 55 -0.51 -14.59 -2.42
CA LEU A 55 -0.41 -15.46 -1.24
C LEU A 55 -1.79 -15.87 -0.70
N PRO A 56 -1.89 -17.02 -0.02
CA PRO A 56 -3.12 -17.48 0.61
C PRO A 56 -3.68 -16.51 1.65
N ALA A 57 -4.94 -16.73 2.07
CA ALA A 57 -5.61 -15.89 3.06
C ALA A 57 -4.86 -15.79 4.41
N ALA A 58 -4.02 -16.77 4.76
CA ALA A 58 -3.16 -16.73 5.95
C ALA A 58 -2.22 -15.52 5.96
N GLU A 59 -1.80 -15.00 4.80
CA GLU A 59 -0.97 -13.79 4.71
C GLU A 59 -1.67 -12.54 5.28
N ILE A 60 -3.00 -12.52 5.33
CA ILE A 60 -3.75 -11.43 5.96
C ILE A 60 -3.39 -11.32 7.45
N ALA A 61 -3.31 -12.47 8.14
CA ALA A 61 -2.95 -12.50 9.56
C ALA A 61 -1.50 -12.05 9.74
N VAL A 62 -0.58 -12.54 8.92
CA VAL A 62 0.84 -12.14 8.93
C VAL A 62 1.01 -10.64 8.76
N LEU A 63 0.32 -10.02 7.79
CA LEU A 63 0.38 -8.57 7.59
C LEU A 63 -0.28 -7.80 8.75
N GLY A 64 -1.34 -8.33 9.33
CA GLY A 64 -1.98 -7.77 10.53
C GLY A 64 -1.07 -7.82 11.76
N GLU A 65 -0.31 -8.90 11.94
CA GLU A 65 0.68 -9.04 13.02
C GLU A 65 1.83 -8.04 12.85
N LYS A 66 2.35 -7.87 11.64
CA LYS A 66 3.37 -6.85 11.34
C LYS A 66 2.85 -5.44 11.64
N PHE A 67 1.61 -5.13 11.25
CA PHE A 67 0.97 -3.87 11.57
C PHE A 67 0.84 -3.67 13.10
N ASN A 68 0.33 -4.67 13.81
CA ASN A 68 0.15 -4.57 15.26
C ASN A 68 1.49 -4.41 16.00
N LYS A 69 2.54 -5.10 15.55
CA LYS A 69 3.89 -4.92 16.07
C LYS A 69 4.38 -3.49 15.87
N ALA A 70 4.30 -2.95 14.65
CA ALA A 70 4.72 -1.57 14.37
C ALA A 70 3.96 -0.54 15.21
N VAL A 71 2.64 -0.74 15.43
CA VAL A 71 1.88 0.13 16.34
C VAL A 71 2.34 0.00 17.79
N ALA A 72 2.62 -1.22 18.27
CA ALA A 72 3.11 -1.43 19.63
C ALA A 72 4.50 -0.81 19.86
N ASP A 73 5.38 -0.86 18.84
CA ASP A 73 6.72 -0.30 18.89
C ASP A 73 6.72 1.25 18.82
N ASN A 74 5.61 1.87 18.38
CA ASN A 74 5.44 3.32 18.23
C ASN A 74 4.30 3.88 19.10
N PRO A 75 4.34 3.74 20.45
CA PRO A 75 3.22 4.07 21.33
C PRO A 75 2.91 5.57 21.42
N HIS A 76 3.82 6.42 20.95
CA HIS A 76 3.67 7.88 20.95
C HIS A 76 2.93 8.41 19.71
N VAL A 77 2.65 7.55 18.73
CA VAL A 77 1.90 7.90 17.52
C VAL A 77 0.44 7.44 17.68
N PRO A 78 -0.56 8.28 17.37
CA PRO A 78 -1.96 7.84 17.34
C PRO A 78 -2.13 6.63 16.42
N ARG A 79 -2.85 5.59 16.89
CA ARG A 79 -2.99 4.35 16.14
C ARG A 79 -3.48 4.62 14.70
N PRO A 80 -2.67 4.33 13.67
CA PRO A 80 -3.04 4.59 12.29
C PRO A 80 -4.11 3.60 11.80
N ARG A 81 -4.69 3.89 10.64
CA ARG A 81 -5.60 2.96 9.96
C ARG A 81 -4.81 1.93 9.18
N PHE A 82 -5.38 0.74 9.10
CA PHE A 82 -4.87 -0.35 8.28
C PHE A 82 -5.92 -0.76 7.25
N MET A 83 -5.53 -0.81 5.98
CA MET A 83 -6.36 -1.22 4.86
C MET A 83 -5.69 -2.36 4.11
N MET A 84 -6.48 -3.36 3.71
CA MET A 84 -6.02 -4.50 2.92
C MET A 84 -6.74 -4.54 1.58
N GLN A 85 -5.99 -4.56 0.48
CA GLN A 85 -6.55 -4.83 -0.84
C GLN A 85 -6.95 -6.32 -0.93
N ARG A 86 -8.22 -6.57 -1.27
CA ARG A 86 -8.76 -7.92 -1.52
C ARG A 86 -9.54 -7.92 -2.82
N ARG A 87 -9.25 -8.89 -3.70
CA ARG A 87 -10.11 -9.16 -4.86
C ARG A 87 -11.23 -10.08 -4.41
N THR A 88 -12.45 -9.70 -4.76
CA THR A 88 -13.67 -10.47 -4.45
C THR A 88 -14.56 -10.40 -5.67
N CYS A 89 -15.20 -11.52 -5.99
CA CYS A 89 -16.22 -11.61 -7.02
C CYS A 89 -17.43 -12.31 -6.41
N VAL A 90 -18.62 -11.85 -6.80
CA VAL A 90 -19.90 -12.49 -6.48
C VAL A 90 -20.56 -12.83 -7.81
N TYR A 91 -21.10 -14.02 -7.92
CA TYR A 91 -21.70 -14.55 -9.14
C TYR A 91 -23.01 -15.28 -8.81
N ALA A 92 -23.92 -15.36 -9.79
CA ALA A 92 -25.31 -15.76 -9.55
C ALA A 92 -25.45 -17.26 -9.27
N ASN A 93 -24.72 -18.10 -10.02
CA ASN A 93 -24.80 -19.56 -9.89
C ASN A 93 -23.44 -20.16 -9.52
N PRO A 94 -23.39 -21.27 -8.76
CA PRO A 94 -22.14 -21.94 -8.41
C PRO A 94 -21.18 -22.23 -9.58
N GLN A 95 -21.71 -22.41 -10.79
CA GLN A 95 -20.96 -22.72 -12.02
C GLN A 95 -20.29 -21.48 -12.65
N ASP A 96 -20.70 -20.27 -12.28
CA ASP A 96 -20.23 -19.02 -12.89
C ASP A 96 -18.83 -18.60 -12.39
N TRP A 97 -18.24 -19.37 -11.47
CA TRP A 97 -16.93 -19.09 -10.86
C TRP A 97 -15.78 -19.00 -11.88
N GLN A 98 -15.90 -19.68 -13.02
CA GLN A 98 -14.82 -19.82 -14.00
C GLN A 98 -14.44 -18.48 -14.62
N VAL A 99 -15.43 -17.63 -14.94
CA VAL A 99 -15.21 -16.32 -15.57
C VAL A 99 -14.31 -15.42 -14.71
N PRO A 100 -14.62 -15.12 -13.44
CA PRO A 100 -13.76 -14.27 -12.62
C PRO A 100 -12.40 -14.91 -12.28
N VAL A 101 -12.31 -16.23 -12.19
CA VAL A 101 -11.02 -16.91 -11.99
C VAL A 101 -10.14 -16.77 -13.23
N GLN A 102 -10.68 -16.99 -14.42
CA GLN A 102 -9.94 -16.82 -15.68
C GLN A 102 -9.41 -15.39 -15.80
N HIS A 103 -10.25 -14.38 -15.55
CA HIS A 103 -9.80 -12.98 -15.51
C HIS A 103 -8.70 -12.73 -14.47
N SER A 104 -8.82 -13.33 -13.27
CA SER A 104 -7.81 -13.20 -12.23
C SER A 104 -6.48 -13.83 -12.62
N MET A 105 -6.51 -14.95 -13.34
CA MET A 105 -5.32 -15.62 -13.87
C MET A 105 -4.65 -14.77 -14.96
N ASP A 106 -5.43 -14.24 -15.91
CA ASP A 106 -4.89 -13.43 -17.00
C ASP A 106 -4.30 -12.10 -16.49
N PHE A 107 -5.00 -11.44 -15.56
CA PHE A 107 -4.45 -10.31 -14.82
C PHE A 107 -3.15 -10.70 -14.09
N GLY A 108 -3.16 -11.82 -13.37
CA GLY A 108 -2.02 -12.28 -12.58
C GLY A 108 -0.77 -12.52 -13.43
N ARG A 109 -0.94 -13.11 -14.62
CA ARG A 109 0.14 -13.32 -15.60
C ARG A 109 0.78 -12.00 -16.04
N ALA A 110 -0.04 -11.01 -16.41
CA ALA A 110 0.47 -9.71 -16.83
C ALA A 110 1.14 -8.96 -15.66
N PHE A 111 0.53 -8.99 -14.47
CA PHE A 111 1.05 -8.33 -13.28
C PHE A 111 2.39 -8.93 -12.82
N GLU A 112 2.49 -10.25 -12.70
CA GLU A 112 3.73 -10.92 -12.28
C GLU A 112 4.85 -10.72 -13.32
N ASN A 113 4.51 -10.67 -14.60
CA ASN A 113 5.48 -10.39 -15.66
C ASN A 113 6.15 -9.01 -15.44
N LEU A 114 5.35 -7.98 -15.19
CA LEU A 114 5.84 -6.64 -14.87
C LEU A 114 6.58 -6.62 -13.53
N LEU A 115 6.02 -7.24 -12.49
CA LEU A 115 6.59 -7.21 -11.13
C LEU A 115 7.98 -7.86 -11.08
N GLN A 116 8.15 -8.98 -11.78
CA GLN A 116 9.40 -9.74 -11.82
C GLN A 116 10.34 -9.25 -12.93
N ASN A 117 9.91 -8.33 -13.80
CA ASN A 117 10.64 -7.90 -14.99
C ASN A 117 11.09 -9.07 -15.89
N VAL A 118 10.25 -10.10 -16.04
CA VAL A 118 10.61 -11.34 -16.76
C VAL A 118 10.19 -11.35 -18.23
N GLY A 119 9.23 -10.52 -18.64
CA GLY A 119 8.81 -10.41 -20.02
C GLY A 119 9.34 -9.16 -20.71
N THR A 120 9.41 -9.25 -22.04
CA THR A 120 9.81 -8.14 -22.88
C THR A 120 8.71 -7.07 -22.90
N VAL A 121 9.04 -5.87 -22.44
CA VAL A 121 8.18 -4.69 -22.56
C VAL A 121 8.55 -3.95 -23.84
N HIS A 122 7.60 -3.82 -24.77
CA HIS A 122 7.75 -2.99 -25.96
C HIS A 122 6.91 -1.72 -25.81
N ASN A 123 7.58 -0.57 -25.69
CA ASN A 123 6.98 0.77 -25.58
C ASN A 123 6.21 1.11 -24.29
N GLY A 124 6.62 0.55 -23.14
CA GLY A 124 6.15 0.97 -21.81
C GLY A 124 4.66 0.72 -21.60
#